data_AF-A0A7C7LG85-F1
#
_entry.id   AF-A0A7C7LG85-F1
#
_cell.length_a   1.000
_cell.length_b   1.000
_cell.length_c   1.000
_cell.angle_alpha   90.00
_cell.angle_beta   90.00
_cell.angle_gamma   90.00
#
_symmetry.space_group_name_H-M   'P 1'
#
loop_
_entity.id
_entity.type
_entity.pdbx_description
1 polymer ?
#
loop_
_entity_poly.entity_id
_entity_poly.type
_entity_poly.pdbx_seq_one_letter_code
_entity_poly.pdbx_strand_id
1 'polypeptide(L)'
;ALVEWLKVSEVWVGANFLFGHERAGNFSLLRELGARHGFRAEKIEPVRYKDFVVSSTRIRRLVAEGSVDEAGVLLGHHYAINGVVVPGEGRGREIGVPTANIRSDNELLPLDGVYATLVTLDGVVYPGVTNVGLRPTFGEGRRVLETHVFDLTRDLYGVPLRLSFVRRLRDEMEFDGVESLRSQIEADCRQARKLFSQISL
;
A
#
# COMPACT_ATOMS: atom_id res chain seq x y z
N ALA A 1 8.01 -12.50 -29.52
CA ALA A 1 6.80 -12.25 -28.70
C ALA A 1 5.79 -11.34 -29.41
N LEU A 2 6.06 -10.03 -29.59
CA LEU A 2 5.08 -9.09 -30.17
C LEU A 2 4.54 -9.51 -31.55
N VAL A 3 5.43 -9.91 -32.45
CA VAL A 3 5.09 -10.24 -33.85
C VAL A 3 4.50 -11.64 -33.96
N GLU A 4 5.24 -12.67 -33.56
CA GLU A 4 4.84 -14.07 -33.81
C GLU A 4 3.76 -14.59 -32.87
N TRP A 5 3.79 -14.19 -31.59
CA TRP A 5 2.92 -14.75 -30.57
C TRP A 5 1.68 -13.89 -30.35
N LEU A 6 1.87 -12.61 -30.06
CA LEU A 6 0.77 -11.68 -29.80
C LEU A 6 0.13 -11.13 -31.07
N LYS A 7 0.86 -11.12 -32.20
CA LYS A 7 0.40 -10.61 -33.51
C LYS A 7 -0.22 -9.20 -33.38
N VAL A 8 0.48 -8.32 -32.66
CA VAL A 8 -0.01 -6.98 -32.34
C VAL A 8 -0.17 -6.12 -33.59
N SER A 9 -1.22 -5.31 -33.64
CA SER A 9 -1.40 -4.27 -34.67
C SER A 9 -0.85 -2.91 -34.23
N GLU A 10 -0.74 -2.68 -32.93
CA GLU A 10 -0.27 -1.43 -32.35
C GLU A 10 0.37 -1.67 -30.98
N VAL A 11 1.39 -0.86 -30.67
CA VAL A 11 2.14 -0.88 -29.42
C VAL A 11 2.28 0.54 -28.91
N TRP A 12 1.73 0.80 -27.73
CA TRP A 12 1.87 2.09 -27.04
C TRP A 12 2.85 1.97 -25.89
N VAL A 13 3.82 2.89 -25.82
CA VAL A 13 4.85 2.88 -24.78
C VAL A 13 5.00 4.24 -24.11
N GLY A 14 5.40 4.24 -22.84
CA GLY A 14 5.72 5.48 -22.13
C GLY A 14 7.02 6.12 -22.65
N ALA A 15 7.19 7.42 -22.37
CA ALA A 15 8.33 8.21 -22.85
C ALA A 15 9.72 7.61 -22.53
N ASN A 16 9.86 6.89 -21.42
CA ASN A 16 11.11 6.30 -20.92
C ASN A 16 11.27 4.79 -21.25
N PHE A 17 10.49 4.27 -22.20
CA PHE A 17 10.52 2.85 -22.56
C PHE A 17 11.84 2.47 -23.25
N LEU A 18 12.45 1.40 -22.74
CA LEU A 18 13.63 0.75 -23.31
C LEU A 18 13.42 -0.78 -23.29
N PHE A 19 14.00 -1.49 -24.26
CA PHE A 19 13.85 -2.94 -24.42
C PHE A 19 15.10 -3.59 -25.05
N GLY A 20 15.10 -4.91 -25.20
CA GLY A 20 16.22 -5.67 -25.77
C GLY A 20 17.37 -5.88 -24.80
N HIS A 21 18.42 -6.57 -25.26
CA HIS A 21 19.62 -6.83 -24.48
C HIS A 21 20.21 -5.52 -23.96
N GLU A 22 20.51 -5.46 -22.66
CA GLU A 22 21.09 -4.29 -21.99
C GLU A 22 20.34 -2.97 -22.24
N ARG A 23 19.02 -3.02 -22.47
CA ARG A 23 18.18 -1.83 -22.72
C ARG A 23 18.61 -1.02 -23.96
N ALA A 24 19.28 -1.66 -24.92
CA ALA A 24 19.78 -1.01 -26.14
C ALA A 24 18.66 -0.52 -27.09
N GLY A 25 17.48 -1.15 -27.02
CA GLY A 25 16.32 -0.77 -27.82
C GLY A 25 15.57 0.41 -27.20
N ASN A 26 15.24 1.39 -28.02
CA ASN A 26 14.47 2.57 -27.65
C ASN A 26 13.25 2.74 -28.58
N PHE A 27 12.45 3.78 -28.36
CA PHE A 27 11.26 4.01 -29.18
C PHE A 27 11.55 4.14 -30.69
N SER A 28 12.66 4.76 -31.07
CA SER A 28 13.03 4.90 -32.48
C SER A 28 13.21 3.52 -33.13
N LEU A 29 13.90 2.62 -32.43
CA LEU A 29 14.05 1.23 -32.88
C LEU A 29 12.71 0.50 -32.90
N LEU A 30 11.85 0.67 -31.88
CA LEU A 30 10.53 0.04 -31.85
C LEU A 30 9.67 0.46 -33.05
N ARG A 31 9.73 1.74 -33.44
CA ARG A 31 9.00 2.28 -34.60
C ARG A 31 9.53 1.72 -35.92
N GLU A 32 10.85 1.58 -36.06
CA GLU A 32 11.47 0.94 -37.22
C GLU A 32 11.05 -0.54 -37.33
N LEU A 33 11.08 -1.28 -36.23
CA LEU A 33 10.61 -2.66 -36.17
C LEU A 33 9.11 -2.76 -36.47
N GLY A 34 8.31 -1.80 -36.00
CA GLY A 34 6.90 -1.68 -36.30
C GLY A 34 6.62 -1.59 -37.80
N ALA A 35 7.31 -0.66 -38.48
CA ALA A 35 7.19 -0.49 -39.92
C ALA A 35 7.59 -1.75 -40.70
N ARG A 36 8.61 -2.49 -40.23
CA ARG A 36 9.06 -3.75 -40.86
C ARG A 36 8.11 -4.91 -40.65
N HIS A 37 7.50 -5.02 -39.48
CA HIS A 37 6.71 -6.17 -39.08
C HIS A 37 5.20 -5.94 -39.10
N GLY A 38 4.74 -4.77 -39.55
CA GLY A 38 3.32 -4.48 -39.78
C GLY A 38 2.55 -4.04 -38.53
N PHE A 39 3.20 -3.39 -37.56
CA PHE A 39 2.52 -2.81 -36.39
C PHE A 39 2.87 -1.33 -36.20
N ARG A 40 1.94 -0.55 -35.64
CA ARG A 40 2.21 0.86 -35.26
C ARG A 40 2.86 0.95 -33.89
N ALA A 41 3.77 1.89 -33.70
CA ALA A 41 4.38 2.16 -32.41
C ALA A 41 4.16 3.63 -32.04
N GLU A 42 3.55 3.87 -30.89
CA GLU A 42 3.18 5.21 -30.42
C GLU A 42 3.72 5.49 -29.01
N LYS A 43 3.93 6.78 -28.71
CA LYS A 43 4.33 7.24 -27.37
C LYS A 43 3.14 7.82 -26.61
N ILE A 44 3.07 7.47 -25.33
CA ILE A 44 2.18 8.12 -24.37
C ILE A 44 3.00 9.14 -23.57
N GLU A 45 2.48 10.37 -23.52
CA GLU A 45 3.04 11.44 -22.70
C GLU A 45 2.96 11.09 -21.20
N PRO A 46 3.96 11.47 -20.39
CA PRO A 46 3.93 11.21 -18.97
C PRO A 46 2.70 11.84 -18.30
N VAL A 47 2.00 11.04 -17.49
CA VAL A 47 0.89 11.55 -16.65
C VAL A 47 1.46 12.52 -15.62
N ARG A 48 0.81 13.67 -15.47
CA ARG A 48 1.17 14.72 -14.52
C ARG A 48 0.04 14.96 -13.52
N TYR A 49 0.42 15.17 -12.27
CA TYR A 49 -0.45 15.68 -11.23
C TYR A 49 0.15 16.98 -10.70
N LYS A 50 -0.53 18.11 -10.94
CA LYS A 50 0.05 19.46 -10.79
C LYS A 50 1.38 19.53 -11.56
N ASP A 51 2.46 19.94 -10.90
CA ASP A 51 3.78 20.07 -11.51
C ASP A 51 4.62 18.78 -11.48
N PHE A 52 4.06 17.68 -10.95
CA PHE A 52 4.81 16.44 -10.75
C PHE A 52 4.46 15.38 -11.80
N VAL A 53 5.49 14.72 -12.34
CA VAL A 53 5.30 13.51 -13.14
C VAL A 53 4.96 12.35 -12.21
N VAL A 54 3.85 11.67 -12.51
CA VAL A 54 3.44 10.44 -11.83
C VAL A 54 4.38 9.32 -12.24
N SER A 55 5.03 8.68 -11.28
CA SER A 55 5.97 7.59 -11.53
C SER A 55 6.04 6.63 -10.35
N SER A 56 6.34 5.36 -10.63
CA SER A 56 6.50 4.35 -9.59
C SER A 56 7.61 4.71 -8.60
N THR A 57 8.72 5.30 -9.05
CA THR A 57 9.81 5.73 -8.15
C THR A 57 9.34 6.74 -7.12
N ARG A 58 8.57 7.75 -7.54
CA ARG A 58 8.00 8.75 -6.63
C ARG A 58 6.99 8.13 -5.67
N ILE A 59 6.08 7.29 -6.18
CA ILE A 59 5.06 6.63 -5.35
C ILE A 59 5.74 5.74 -4.29
N ARG A 60 6.72 4.92 -4.67
CA ARG A 60 7.46 4.06 -3.71
C ARG A 60 8.14 4.89 -2.63
N ARG A 61 8.75 6.02 -3.01
CA ARG A 61 9.37 6.94 -2.06
C ARG A 61 8.36 7.51 -1.07
N LEU A 62 7.23 8.03 -1.54
CA LEU A 62 6.17 8.58 -0.68
C LEU A 62 5.65 7.53 0.31
N VAL A 63 5.41 6.30 -0.15
CA VAL A 63 4.99 5.19 0.72
C VAL A 63 6.09 4.91 1.76
N ALA A 64 7.34 4.77 1.34
CA ALA A 64 8.47 4.49 2.24
C ALA A 64 8.71 5.60 3.28
N GLU A 65 8.36 6.85 2.97
CA GLU A 65 8.42 8.01 3.87
C GLU A 65 7.15 8.16 4.74
N GLY A 66 6.14 7.31 4.54
CA GLY A 66 4.88 7.32 5.31
C GLY A 66 3.82 8.30 4.77
N SER A 67 4.11 9.03 3.69
CA SER A 67 3.19 9.95 2.99
C SER A 67 2.19 9.20 2.09
N VAL A 68 1.43 8.29 2.70
CA VAL A 68 0.50 7.37 2.02
C VAL A 68 -0.71 8.09 1.39
N ASP A 69 -1.09 9.23 1.94
CA ASP A 69 -2.14 10.11 1.41
C ASP A 69 -1.69 10.77 0.10
N GLU A 70 -0.48 11.33 0.07
CA GLU A 70 0.12 11.86 -1.17
C GLU A 70 0.33 10.76 -2.21
N ALA A 71 0.79 9.58 -1.79
CA ALA A 71 0.90 8.43 -2.67
C ALA A 71 -0.46 8.06 -3.28
N GLY A 72 -1.53 8.10 -2.47
CA GLY A 72 -2.89 7.81 -2.90
C GLY A 72 -3.40 8.79 -3.97
N VAL A 73 -3.06 10.07 -3.84
CA VAL A 73 -3.37 11.09 -4.85
C VAL A 73 -2.71 10.78 -6.19
N LEU A 74 -1.44 10.35 -6.20
CA LEU A 74 -0.74 10.00 -7.44
C LEU A 74 -1.21 8.67 -8.04
N LEU A 75 -1.67 7.74 -7.21
CA LEU A 75 -2.23 6.45 -7.63
C LEU A 75 -3.67 6.56 -8.15
N GLY A 76 -4.42 7.57 -7.70
CA GLY A 76 -5.87 7.66 -7.90
C GLY A 76 -6.68 6.74 -6.98
N HIS A 77 -6.02 6.05 -6.05
CA HIS A 77 -6.62 5.22 -5.00
C HIS A 77 -5.65 5.06 -3.82
N HIS A 78 -6.13 4.67 -2.64
CA HIS A 78 -5.27 4.41 -1.49
C HIS A 78 -4.21 3.32 -1.77
N TYR A 79 -2.98 3.54 -1.31
CA TYR A 79 -1.96 2.50 -1.34
C TYR A 79 -2.43 1.32 -0.50
N ALA A 80 -2.35 0.11 -1.03
CA ALA A 80 -2.91 -1.06 -0.37
C ALA A 80 -1.98 -2.26 -0.47
N ILE A 81 -2.03 -3.10 0.55
CA ILE A 81 -1.33 -4.37 0.63
C ILE A 81 -2.34 -5.49 0.81
N ASN A 82 -1.97 -6.69 0.38
CA ASN A 82 -2.74 -7.88 0.68
C ASN A 82 -2.09 -8.61 1.84
N GLY A 83 -2.90 -9.24 2.68
CA GLY A 83 -2.39 -10.00 3.80
C GLY A 83 -3.37 -11.04 4.30
N VAL A 84 -2.89 -11.86 5.24
CA VAL A 84 -3.69 -12.85 5.94
C VAL A 84 -3.55 -12.62 7.43
N VAL A 85 -4.65 -12.72 8.15
CA VAL A 85 -4.65 -12.58 9.61
C VAL A 85 -4.04 -13.82 10.23
N VAL A 86 -3.03 -13.64 11.08
CA VAL A 86 -2.26 -14.70 11.72
C VAL A 86 -2.35 -14.58 13.25
N PRO A 87 -2.10 -15.69 13.98
CA PRO A 87 -1.92 -15.64 15.44
C PRO A 87 -0.87 -14.60 15.84
N GLY A 88 -1.22 -13.77 16.82
CA GLY A 88 -0.32 -12.82 17.47
C GLY A 88 -0.17 -13.15 18.96
N GLU A 89 0.43 -12.24 19.73
CA GLU A 89 0.59 -12.43 21.19
C GLU A 89 -0.67 -12.14 22.01
N GLY A 90 -1.75 -11.67 21.36
CA GLY A 90 -3.02 -11.41 22.05
C GLY A 90 -3.04 -10.18 22.98
N ARG A 91 -1.92 -9.48 23.15
CA ARG A 91 -1.77 -8.31 24.05
C ARG A 91 -2.84 -7.23 23.87
N GLY A 92 -3.28 -6.98 22.64
CA GLY A 92 -4.34 -5.99 22.38
C GLY A 92 -5.65 -6.31 23.11
N ARG A 93 -6.01 -7.60 23.26
CA ARG A 93 -7.20 -8.01 24.01
C ARG A 93 -7.09 -7.69 25.50
N GLU A 94 -5.90 -7.81 26.08
CA GLU A 94 -5.66 -7.50 27.50
C GLU A 94 -5.83 -6.00 27.80
N ILE A 95 -5.55 -5.14 26.80
CA ILE A 95 -5.64 -3.67 26.90
C ILE A 95 -7.05 -3.17 26.49
N GLY A 96 -7.93 -4.07 26.02
CA GLY A 96 -9.29 -3.75 25.59
C GLY A 96 -9.42 -3.29 24.13
N VAL A 97 -8.35 -3.43 23.33
CA VAL A 97 -8.34 -3.07 21.90
C VAL A 97 -7.93 -4.29 21.08
N PRO A 98 -8.89 -5.13 20.63
CA PRO A 98 -8.56 -6.35 19.91
C PRO A 98 -7.91 -6.02 18.55
N THR A 99 -6.65 -6.44 18.37
CA THR A 99 -5.89 -6.26 17.13
C THR A 99 -5.71 -7.60 16.40
N ALA A 100 -5.80 -7.55 15.07
CA ALA A 100 -5.44 -8.63 14.17
C ALA A 100 -4.00 -8.44 13.70
N ASN A 101 -3.15 -9.45 13.87
CA ASN A 101 -1.80 -9.45 13.31
C ASN A 101 -1.88 -9.87 11.84
N ILE A 102 -1.32 -9.07 10.93
CA ILE A 102 -1.40 -9.29 9.49
C ILE A 102 -0.04 -9.69 8.96
N ARG A 103 0.03 -10.86 8.31
CA ARG A 103 1.19 -11.26 7.51
C ARG A 103 0.95 -10.82 6.07
N SER A 104 1.88 -10.08 5.50
CA SER A 104 1.86 -9.65 4.10
C SER A 104 3.18 -10.02 3.43
N ASP A 105 3.08 -10.48 2.18
CA ASP A 105 4.24 -10.72 1.31
C ASP A 105 4.57 -9.49 0.44
N ASN A 106 3.90 -8.34 0.68
CA ASN A 106 4.20 -7.10 -0.03
C ASN A 106 5.62 -6.63 0.30
N GLU A 107 6.43 -6.41 -0.74
CA GLU A 107 7.81 -5.93 -0.62
C GLU A 107 7.93 -4.51 -0.04
N LEU A 108 6.94 -3.66 -0.32
CA LEU A 108 6.90 -2.29 0.15
C LEU A 108 5.86 -2.14 1.24
N LEU A 109 6.31 -1.79 2.43
CA LEU A 109 5.47 -1.34 3.54
C LEU A 109 5.75 0.13 3.79
N PRO A 110 4.75 0.91 4.25
CA PRO A 110 5.00 2.30 4.60
C PRO A 110 5.95 2.40 5.81
N LEU A 111 6.42 3.63 6.08
CA LEU A 111 7.25 3.92 7.24
C LEU A 111 6.60 3.41 8.53
N ASP A 112 7.40 3.05 9.53
CA ASP A 112 6.88 2.61 10.83
C ASP A 112 6.04 3.74 11.47
N GLY A 113 4.94 3.39 12.13
CA GLY A 113 3.99 4.31 12.73
C GLY A 113 2.55 3.82 12.67
N VAL A 114 1.63 4.69 13.11
CA VAL A 114 0.20 4.41 13.19
C VAL A 114 -0.54 5.06 12.04
N TYR A 115 -1.43 4.31 11.40
CA TYR A 115 -2.16 4.72 10.20
C TYR A 115 -3.66 4.51 10.38
N ALA A 116 -4.47 5.44 9.85
CA ALA A 116 -5.87 5.18 9.55
C ALA A 116 -5.94 4.32 8.28
N THR A 117 -6.66 3.20 8.36
CA THR A 117 -6.70 2.20 7.29
C THR A 117 -8.13 1.76 6.99
N LEU A 118 -8.34 1.30 5.75
CA LEU A 118 -9.55 0.58 5.33
C LEU A 118 -9.21 -0.88 5.15
N VAL A 119 -9.99 -1.74 5.79
CA VAL A 119 -9.84 -3.19 5.76
C VAL A 119 -10.96 -3.76 4.90
N THR A 120 -10.60 -4.31 3.74
CA THR A 120 -11.56 -5.00 2.88
C THR A 120 -11.54 -6.49 3.17
N LEU A 121 -12.67 -7.02 3.62
CA LEU A 121 -12.91 -8.41 3.96
C LEU A 121 -14.14 -8.89 3.19
N ASP A 122 -14.00 -9.92 2.36
CA ASP A 122 -15.11 -10.49 1.58
C ASP A 122 -15.90 -9.44 0.78
N GLY A 123 -15.22 -8.40 0.29
CA GLY A 123 -15.81 -7.27 -0.44
C GLY A 123 -16.44 -6.18 0.44
N VAL A 124 -16.51 -6.37 1.75
CA VAL A 124 -17.01 -5.37 2.71
C VAL A 124 -15.84 -4.54 3.25
N VAL A 125 -16.02 -3.22 3.29
CA VAL A 125 -15.00 -2.27 3.74
C VAL A 125 -15.28 -1.84 5.18
N TYR A 126 -14.28 -2.01 6.05
CA TYR A 126 -14.32 -1.60 7.45
C TYR A 126 -13.23 -0.55 7.73
N PRO A 127 -13.54 0.54 8.43
CA PRO A 127 -12.51 1.45 8.92
C PRO A 127 -11.70 0.80 10.05
N GLY A 128 -10.46 1.22 10.20
CA GLY A 128 -9.58 0.73 11.26
C GLY A 128 -8.35 1.59 11.48
N VAL A 129 -7.52 1.14 12.41
CA VAL A 129 -6.21 1.69 12.72
C VAL A 129 -5.18 0.58 12.62
N THR A 130 -4.09 0.83 11.92
CA THR A 130 -2.98 -0.11 11.76
C THR A 130 -1.70 0.47 12.33
N ASN A 131 -1.05 -0.27 13.22
CA ASN A 131 0.35 -0.06 13.54
C ASN A 131 1.24 -0.82 12.56
N VAL A 132 2.23 -0.13 12.02
CA VAL A 132 3.35 -0.70 11.25
C VAL A 132 4.58 -0.51 12.11
N GLY A 133 5.17 -1.60 12.60
CA GLY A 133 6.26 -1.49 13.57
C GLY A 133 7.24 -2.63 13.51
N LEU A 134 8.33 -2.54 14.28
CA LEU A 134 9.33 -3.60 14.38
C LEU A 134 9.13 -4.42 15.66
N ARG A 135 9.28 -5.76 15.57
CA ARG A 135 9.44 -6.60 16.75
C ARG A 135 10.91 -6.64 17.17
N PRO A 136 11.27 -6.25 18.40
CA PRO A 136 12.66 -6.25 18.87
C PRO A 136 13.27 -7.64 19.15
N THR A 137 12.55 -8.75 18.95
CA THR A 137 12.97 -10.08 19.45
C THR A 137 13.69 -10.94 18.40
N PHE A 138 14.92 -11.34 18.75
CA PHE A 138 15.82 -12.36 18.19
C PHE A 138 15.58 -12.85 16.76
N GLY A 139 16.34 -12.29 15.82
CA GLY A 139 16.65 -12.89 14.52
C GLY A 139 15.68 -12.48 13.42
N GLU A 140 16.10 -11.47 12.66
CA GLU A 140 15.35 -10.81 11.56
C GLU A 140 14.28 -9.85 12.05
N GLY A 141 14.60 -8.55 12.12
CA GLY A 141 13.68 -7.45 12.40
C GLY A 141 12.57 -7.33 11.36
N ARG A 142 11.63 -8.28 11.36
CA ARG A 142 10.46 -8.30 10.48
C ARG A 142 9.47 -7.26 11.00
N ARG A 143 9.03 -6.39 10.08
CA ARG A 143 7.93 -5.48 10.36
C ARG A 143 6.65 -6.26 10.61
N VAL A 144 5.92 -5.83 11.63
CA VAL A 144 4.63 -6.39 12.03
C VAL A 144 3.55 -5.37 11.75
N LEU A 145 2.43 -5.87 11.24
CA LEU A 145 1.24 -5.10 10.95
C LEU A 145 0.17 -5.52 11.94
N GLU A 146 -0.25 -4.62 12.82
CA GLU A 146 -1.31 -4.89 13.79
C GLU A 146 -2.48 -3.95 13.52
N THR A 147 -3.65 -4.51 13.19
CA THR A 147 -4.81 -3.72 12.80
C THR A 147 -5.95 -3.92 13.78
N HIS A 148 -6.45 -2.83 14.35
CA HIS A 148 -7.73 -2.79 15.03
C HIS A 148 -8.82 -2.41 14.02
N VAL A 149 -9.71 -3.37 13.71
CA VAL A 149 -10.84 -3.17 12.81
C VAL A 149 -12.02 -2.66 13.61
N PHE A 150 -12.62 -1.55 13.20
CA PHE A 150 -13.76 -0.97 13.91
C PHE A 150 -15.04 -1.76 13.66
N ASP A 151 -15.88 -1.82 14.69
CA ASP A 151 -17.27 -2.29 14.63
C ASP A 151 -17.40 -3.73 14.08
N LEU A 152 -16.34 -4.54 14.27
CA LEU A 152 -16.26 -5.91 13.80
C LEU A 152 -15.98 -6.87 14.96
N THR A 153 -16.90 -7.80 15.19
CA THR A 153 -16.88 -8.72 16.34
C THR A 153 -16.63 -10.19 15.95
N ARG A 154 -16.26 -10.45 14.70
CA ARG A 154 -16.00 -11.81 14.19
C ARG A 154 -14.54 -12.21 14.35
N ASP A 155 -14.28 -13.51 14.44
CA ASP A 155 -12.92 -14.04 14.33
C ASP A 155 -12.40 -13.83 12.90
N LEU A 156 -11.15 -13.37 12.81
CA LEU A 156 -10.49 -13.06 11.55
C LEU A 156 -9.35 -14.02 11.22
N TYR A 157 -8.99 -14.96 12.10
CA TYR A 157 -7.85 -15.85 11.84
C TYR A 157 -7.95 -16.60 10.51
N GLY A 158 -6.86 -16.57 9.74
CA GLY A 158 -6.78 -17.20 8.43
C GLY A 158 -7.53 -16.47 7.32
N VAL A 159 -8.25 -15.38 7.62
CA VAL A 159 -9.00 -14.63 6.62
C VAL A 159 -8.06 -13.76 5.79
N PRO A 160 -8.08 -13.88 4.45
CA PRO A 160 -7.38 -12.96 3.57
C PRO A 160 -8.07 -11.59 3.57
N LEU A 161 -7.28 -10.54 3.52
CA LEU A 161 -7.78 -9.17 3.51
C LEU A 161 -6.92 -8.27 2.63
N ARG A 162 -7.53 -7.15 2.23
CA ARG A 162 -6.82 -6.02 1.64
C ARG A 162 -6.79 -4.88 2.66
N LEU A 163 -5.60 -4.37 2.94
CA LEU A 163 -5.39 -3.26 3.86
C LEU A 163 -4.96 -2.02 3.08
N SER A 164 -5.83 -1.01 3.04
CA SER A 164 -5.59 0.25 2.33
C SER A 164 -5.21 1.36 3.31
N PHE A 165 -4.07 2.00 3.10
CA PHE A 165 -3.55 3.08 3.94
C PHE A 165 -4.12 4.42 3.49
N VAL A 166 -4.88 5.05 4.38
CA VAL A 166 -5.58 6.32 4.09
C VAL A 166 -4.74 7.50 4.51
N ARG A 167 -4.24 7.48 5.75
CA ARG A 167 -3.45 8.58 6.31
C ARG A 167 -2.57 8.10 7.46
N ARG A 168 -1.35 8.63 7.55
CA ARG A 168 -0.49 8.48 8.72
C ARG A 168 -0.99 9.37 9.87
N LEU A 169 -1.15 8.80 11.05
CA LEU A 169 -1.62 9.48 12.25
C LEU A 169 -0.46 9.98 13.11
N ARG A 170 0.55 9.14 13.33
CA ARG A 170 1.75 9.45 14.14
C ARG A 170 2.89 8.45 13.94
N ASP A 171 4.07 8.80 14.44
CA ASP A 171 5.19 7.87 14.64
C ASP A 171 4.90 6.84 15.75
N GLU A 172 5.71 5.77 15.83
CA GLU A 172 5.71 4.87 16.98
C GLU A 172 6.19 5.60 18.25
N MET A 173 5.68 5.18 19.40
CA MET A 173 5.96 5.81 20.69
C MET A 173 6.19 4.73 21.73
N GLU A 174 7.12 4.98 22.65
CA GLU A 174 7.25 4.19 23.88
C GLU A 174 6.27 4.69 24.93
N PHE A 175 5.80 3.79 25.79
CA PHE A 175 4.82 4.09 26.83
C PHE A 175 5.29 3.55 28.18
N ASP A 176 5.19 4.40 29.20
CA ASP A 176 5.60 4.06 30.57
C ASP A 176 4.65 3.08 31.28
N GLY A 177 3.52 2.72 30.66
CA GLY A 177 2.55 1.81 31.24
C GLY A 177 1.33 1.52 30.36
N VAL A 178 0.49 0.59 30.81
CA VAL A 178 -0.69 0.12 30.06
C VAL A 178 -1.74 1.22 29.90
N GLU A 179 -1.94 2.06 30.92
CA GLU A 179 -2.93 3.15 30.87
C GLU A 179 -2.57 4.25 29.87
N SER A 180 -1.29 4.63 29.77
CA SER A 180 -0.83 5.62 28.78
C SER A 180 -0.92 5.06 27.36
N LEU A 181 -0.54 3.80 27.16
CA LEU A 181 -0.73 3.09 25.90
C LEU A 181 -2.21 3.04 25.48
N ARG A 182 -3.10 2.63 26.40
CA ARG A 182 -4.54 2.57 26.15
C ARG A 182 -5.11 3.93 25.77
N SER A 183 -4.77 4.97 26.54
CA SER A 183 -5.23 6.34 26.30
C SER A 183 -4.82 6.84 24.92
N GLN A 184 -3.60 6.52 24.48
CA GLN A 184 -3.12 6.89 23.15
C GLN A 184 -3.83 6.10 22.04
N ILE A 185 -4.01 4.79 22.20
CA ILE A 185 -4.75 3.99 21.21
C ILE A 185 -6.19 4.50 21.05
N GLU A 186 -6.87 4.86 22.15
CA GLU A 186 -8.20 5.45 22.08
C GLU A 186 -8.20 6.81 21.37
N ALA A 187 -7.15 7.62 21.55
CA ALA A 187 -6.98 8.88 20.82
C ALA A 187 -6.78 8.66 19.32
N ASP A 188 -5.94 7.69 18.95
CA ASP A 188 -5.70 7.29 17.55
C ASP A 188 -7.02 6.81 16.90
N CYS A 189 -7.80 6.00 17.62
CA CYS A 189 -9.11 5.53 17.15
C CYS A 189 -10.11 6.68 16.96
N ARG A 190 -10.17 7.64 17.90
CA ARG A 190 -11.03 8.84 17.76
C ARG A 190 -10.61 9.68 16.54
N GLN A 191 -9.32 9.86 16.32
CA GLN A 191 -8.81 10.61 15.17
C GLN A 191 -9.17 9.91 13.85
N ALA A 192 -8.98 8.59 13.76
CA ALA A 192 -9.36 7.80 12.59
C ALA A 192 -10.88 7.83 12.33
N ARG A 193 -11.71 7.67 13.36
CA ARG A 193 -13.18 7.77 13.21
C ARG A 193 -13.61 9.15 12.72
N LYS A 194 -13.00 10.22 13.22
CA LYS A 194 -13.25 11.59 12.73
C LYS A 194 -12.82 11.77 11.27
N LEU A 195 -11.73 11.14 10.85
CA LEU A 195 -11.30 11.14 9.46
C LEU A 195 -12.33 10.42 8.58
N PHE A 196 -12.77 9.24 8.97
CA PHE A 196 -13.71 8.43 8.19
C PHE A 196 -15.13 9.00 8.18
N SER A 197 -15.56 9.80 9.17
CA SER A 197 -16.86 10.49 9.09
C SER A 197 -16.91 11.60 8.04
N GLN A 198 -15.76 12.01 7.50
CA GLN A 198 -15.63 13.04 6.47
C GLN A 198 -15.48 12.43 5.06
N ILE A 199 -15.41 11.11 4.95
CA ILE A 199 -15.18 10.38 3.70
C ILE A 199 -16.37 9.44 3.49
N SER A 200 -16.98 9.43 2.30
CA SER A 200 -17.92 8.37 1.94
C SER A 200 -17.13 7.09 1.63
N LEU A 201 -17.36 6.05 2.43
CA LEU A 201 -16.77 4.72 2.26
C LEU A 201 -17.46 3.93 1.14
#